data_AF-A0A2N9I1A0-F1
#
_entry.id   AF-A0A2N9I1A0-F1
#
_cell.length_a   1.000
_cell.length_b   1.000
_cell.length_c   1.000
_cell.angle_alpha   90.00
_cell.angle_beta   90.00
_cell.angle_gamma   90.00
#
_symmetry.space_group_name_H-M   'P 1'
#
loop_
_entity.id
_entity.type
_entity.pdbx_description
1 polymer ?
#
loop_
_entity_poly.entity_id
_entity_poly.type
_entity_poly.pdbx_seq_one_letter_code
_entity_poly.pdbx_strand_id
1 'polypeptide(L)'
;MGALMLDQIWKLQNGKMHEDMEVEMDAALRDLLARGKEFEDLKTSSILNSQPSPRVVWSLPTSGYIKFNTDATMGLTSSSIVVVARNWRGTVVLARSKKVNTTIPLQVEAEALVWASHLVVELGVDKVVF
;
A
#
# COMPACT_ATOMS: atom_id res chain seq x y z
N MET A 1 11.84 -3.48 10.76
CA MET A 1 12.32 -2.08 10.81
C MET A 1 12.25 -1.34 9.47
N GLY A 2 12.93 -1.78 8.39
CA GLY A 2 12.91 -1.04 7.11
C GLY A 2 11.50 -0.76 6.55
N ALA A 3 10.60 -1.75 6.59
CA ALA A 3 9.21 -1.59 6.15
C ALA A 3 8.41 -0.59 7.01
N LEU A 4 8.63 -0.55 8.33
CA LEU A 4 7.95 0.39 9.23
C LEU A 4 8.37 1.84 8.96
N MET A 5 9.65 2.07 8.65
CA MET A 5 10.12 3.40 8.26
C MET A 5 9.51 3.87 6.94
N LEU A 6 9.44 2.97 5.94
CA LEU A 6 8.83 3.28 4.65
C LEU A 6 7.33 3.57 4.79
N ASP A 7 6.62 2.78 5.60
CA ASP A 7 5.21 3.01 5.94
C ASP A 7 4.98 4.36 6.63
N GLN A 8 5.83 4.73 7.60
CA GLN A 8 5.76 6.05 8.25
C GLN A 8 6.02 7.20 7.28
N ILE A 9 7.06 7.11 6.44
CA ILE A 9 7.34 8.14 5.43
C ILE A 9 6.15 8.30 4.48
N TRP A 10 5.59 7.18 4.03
CA TRP A 10 4.44 7.17 3.14
C TRP A 10 3.20 7.80 3.80
N LYS A 11 2.89 7.45 5.05
CA LYS A 11 1.78 8.05 5.82
C LYS A 11 1.93 9.55 5.96
N LEU A 12 3.13 10.03 6.31
CA LEU A 12 3.41 11.45 6.46
C LEU A 12 3.25 12.21 5.14
N GLN A 13 3.74 11.65 4.03
CA GLN A 13 3.60 12.26 2.71
C GLN A 13 2.14 12.34 2.26
N ASN A 14 1.36 11.27 2.49
CA ASN A 14 -0.05 11.25 2.14
C ASN A 14 -0.89 12.17 3.03
N GLY A 15 -0.63 12.20 4.34
CA GLY A 15 -1.29 13.12 5.27
C GLY A 15 -1.06 14.58 4.87
N LYS A 16 0.18 14.93 4.50
CA LYS A 16 0.48 16.28 4.00
C LYS A 16 -0.20 16.60 2.66
N MET A 17 -0.16 15.67 1.71
CA MET A 17 -0.67 15.91 0.35
C MET A 17 -2.20 15.92 0.29
N HIS A 18 -2.85 15.13 1.13
CA HIS A 18 -4.27 14.87 1.02
C HIS A 18 -5.05 15.39 2.23
N GLU A 19 -4.51 15.37 3.44
CA GLU A 19 -5.23 15.69 4.68
C GLU A 19 -4.88 17.06 5.29
N ASP A 20 -4.05 17.86 4.58
CA ASP A 20 -3.54 19.16 5.07
C ASP A 20 -2.94 19.07 6.49
N MET A 21 -2.35 17.91 6.78
CA MET A 21 -1.80 17.60 8.09
C MET A 21 -0.45 18.30 8.27
N GLU A 22 -0.31 19.09 9.35
CA GLU A 22 1.02 19.52 9.80
C GLU A 22 1.77 18.34 10.42
N VAL A 23 2.97 18.09 9.90
CA VAL A 23 3.80 16.96 10.33
C VAL A 23 4.55 17.34 11.61
N GLU A 24 4.13 16.79 12.75
CA GLU A 24 4.91 16.82 13.99
C GLU A 24 5.91 15.65 14.01
N MET A 25 7.19 15.95 13.79
CA MET A 25 8.23 14.92 13.66
C MET A 25 8.38 14.07 14.93
N ASP A 26 8.22 14.66 16.11
CA ASP A 26 8.31 13.95 17.38
C ASP A 26 7.15 12.95 17.57
N ALA A 27 5.94 13.30 17.12
CA ALA A 27 4.81 12.38 17.14
C ALA A 27 5.04 11.18 16.20
N ALA A 28 5.57 11.43 15.01
CA ALA A 28 5.92 10.39 14.04
C ALA A 28 7.00 9.44 14.57
N LEU A 29 8.03 9.98 15.24
CA LEU A 29 9.08 9.18 15.86
C LEU A 29 8.53 8.28 16.97
N ARG A 30 7.63 8.82 17.82
CA ARG A 30 6.97 8.05 18.89
C ARG A 30 6.15 6.90 18.32
N ASP A 31 5.37 7.13 17.26
CA ASP A 31 4.57 6.08 16.60
C ASP A 31 5.46 5.00 15.97
N LEU A 32 6.56 5.40 15.31
CA LEU A 32 7.54 4.45 14.75
C LEU A 32 8.14 3.53 15.83
N LEU A 33 8.54 4.10 16.97
CA LEU A 33 9.13 3.34 18.07
C LEU A 33 8.11 2.39 18.71
N ALA A 34 6.86 2.83 18.90
CA ALA A 34 5.79 1.98 19.42
C ALA A 34 5.53 0.77 18.52
N ARG A 35 5.36 0.98 17.22
CA ARG A 35 5.17 -0.11 16.24
C ARG A 35 6.39 -1.02 16.11
N GLY A 36 7.59 -0.44 16.23
CA GLY A 36 8.83 -1.21 16.25
C GLY A 36 8.87 -2.19 17.42
N LYS A 37 8.42 -1.75 18.60
CA LYS A 37 8.33 -2.60 19.78
C LYS A 37 7.29 -3.72 19.61
N GLU A 38 6.08 -3.39 19.15
CA GLU A 38 5.03 -4.39 18.88
C GLU A 38 5.50 -5.49 17.92
N PHE A 39 6.26 -5.11 16.88
CA PHE A 39 6.82 -6.06 15.94
C PHE A 39 7.82 -7.02 16.58
N GLU A 40 8.72 -6.53 17.44
CA GLU A 40 9.69 -7.37 18.16
C GLU A 40 9.00 -8.31 19.15
N ASP A 41 7.95 -7.86 19.82
CA ASP A 41 7.14 -8.67 20.75
C ASP A 41 6.46 -9.85 20.01
N LEU A 42 5.89 -9.60 18.82
CA LEU A 42 5.30 -10.63 17.97
C LEU A 42 6.34 -11.61 17.42
N LYS A 43 7.50 -11.11 17.01
CA LYS A 43 8.58 -11.94 16.48
C LYS A 43 9.11 -12.92 17.52
N THR A 44 9.26 -12.48 18.76
CA THR A 44 9.66 -13.32 19.90
C THR A 44 8.68 -14.48 20.13
N SER A 45 7.38 -14.23 19.91
CA SER A 45 6.33 -15.26 20.02
C SER A 45 6.32 -16.24 18.83
N SER A 46 6.72 -15.79 17.63
CA SER A 46 6.69 -16.60 16.39
C SER A 46 7.85 -17.60 16.23
N ILE A 47 9.00 -17.35 16.87
CA ILE A 47 10.20 -18.22 16.79
C ILE A 47 9.92 -19.62 17.36
N LEU A 48 8.93 -19.76 18.24
CA LEU A 48 8.58 -21.04 18.86
C LEU A 48 7.82 -22.01 17.92
N ASN A 49 7.37 -21.58 16.73
CA ASN A 49 6.44 -22.37 15.90
C ASN A 49 6.69 -22.40 14.37
N SER A 50 7.89 -22.06 13.87
CA SER A 50 8.06 -21.87 12.42
C SER A 50 8.25 -23.18 11.62
N GLN A 51 7.21 -23.63 10.91
CA GLN A 51 7.41 -24.31 9.62
C GLN A 51 7.85 -23.28 8.56
N PRO A 52 8.70 -23.65 7.58
CA PRO A 52 9.12 -22.74 6.53
C PRO A 52 7.94 -22.42 5.60
N SER A 53 7.41 -21.20 5.70
CA SER A 53 6.42 -20.69 4.75
C SER A 53 7.08 -20.49 3.37
N PRO A 54 6.40 -20.82 2.26
CA PRO A 54 6.91 -20.51 0.92
C PRO A 54 7.15 -19.00 0.80
N ARG A 55 8.38 -18.63 0.39
CA ARG A 55 8.75 -17.23 0.16
C ARG A 55 8.08 -16.76 -1.13
N VAL A 56 7.04 -15.95 -1.00
CA VAL A 56 6.45 -15.23 -2.13
C VAL A 56 7.38 -14.08 -2.49
N VAL A 57 8.17 -14.26 -3.55
CA VAL A 57 9.05 -13.21 -4.10
C VAL A 57 8.33 -12.54 -5.27
N TRP A 58 8.36 -11.21 -5.31
CA TRP A 58 7.80 -10.45 -6.43
C TRP A 58 8.51 -10.83 -7.74
N SER A 59 7.73 -11.08 -8.79
CA SER A 59 8.22 -11.39 -10.14
C SER A 59 7.65 -10.42 -11.16
N LEU A 60 8.36 -10.27 -12.28
CA LEU A 60 7.92 -9.46 -13.40
C LEU A 60 6.68 -10.10 -14.06
N PRO A 61 5.73 -9.28 -14.56
CA PRO A 61 4.59 -9.79 -15.33
C PRO A 61 5.06 -10.43 -16.65
N THR A 62 4.25 -11.34 -17.19
CA THR A 62 4.47 -11.92 -18.52
C THR A 62 4.53 -10.82 -19.58
N SER A 63 5.34 -11.03 -20.63
CA SER A 63 5.48 -10.07 -21.73
C SER A 63 4.13 -9.62 -22.29
N GLY A 64 3.97 -8.30 -22.44
CA GLY A 64 2.74 -7.67 -22.90
C GLY A 64 1.69 -7.43 -21.83
N TYR A 65 1.87 -7.91 -20.58
CA TYR A 65 0.97 -7.60 -19.46
C TYR A 65 1.38 -6.32 -18.74
N ILE A 66 0.39 -5.65 -18.17
CA ILE A 66 0.56 -4.57 -17.19
C ILE A 66 0.02 -5.07 -15.84
N LYS A 67 0.83 -4.95 -14.79
CA LYS A 67 0.43 -5.27 -13.41
C LYS A 67 -0.09 -4.03 -12.70
N PHE A 68 -1.32 -4.08 -12.22
CA PHE A 68 -1.94 -3.02 -11.43
C PHE A 68 -1.91 -3.41 -9.96
N ASN A 69 -0.99 -2.83 -9.21
CA ASN A 69 -0.98 -2.95 -7.76
C ASN A 69 -1.93 -1.93 -7.16
N THR A 70 -2.72 -2.34 -6.19
CA THR A 70 -3.58 -1.45 -5.40
C THR A 70 -3.13 -1.46 -3.96
N ASP A 71 -3.23 -0.32 -3.31
CA ASP A 71 -3.05 -0.20 -1.87
C ASP A 71 -4.07 0.79 -1.32
N ALA A 72 -4.41 0.63 -0.04
CA ALA A 72 -5.42 1.42 0.63
C ALA A 72 -5.00 1.72 2.07
N THR A 73 -5.35 2.90 2.55
CA THR A 73 -5.16 3.28 3.94
C THR A 73 -6.39 3.99 4.45
N MET A 74 -6.80 3.58 5.64
CA MET A 74 -7.84 4.24 6.39
C MET A 74 -7.30 5.43 7.18
N GLY A 75 -7.98 6.56 7.04
CA GLY A 75 -7.95 7.66 7.99
C GLY A 75 -9.21 7.69 8.85
N LEU A 76 -9.23 8.59 9.84
CA LEU A 76 -10.33 8.73 10.78
C LEU A 76 -11.62 9.28 10.13
N THR A 77 -11.46 10.16 9.15
CA THR A 77 -12.58 10.86 8.47
C THR A 77 -12.76 10.43 7.02
N SER A 78 -11.70 9.93 6.40
CA SER A 78 -11.66 9.51 5.01
C SER A 78 -10.56 8.49 4.83
N SER A 79 -10.66 7.69 3.78
CA SER A 79 -9.57 6.80 3.39
C SER A 79 -8.90 7.27 2.11
N SER A 80 -7.69 6.79 1.87
CA SER A 80 -6.94 7.05 0.65
C SER A 80 -6.66 5.73 -0.05
N ILE A 81 -6.82 5.70 -1.36
CA ILE A 81 -6.49 4.56 -2.21
C ILE A 81 -5.47 4.97 -3.27
N VAL A 82 -4.61 4.03 -3.65
CA VAL A 82 -3.57 4.24 -4.65
C VAL A 82 -3.51 3.05 -5.60
N VAL A 83 -3.25 3.34 -6.87
CA VAL A 83 -3.04 2.36 -7.93
C VAL A 83 -1.72 2.66 -8.61
N VAL A 84 -0.86 1.64 -8.72
CA VAL A 84 0.42 1.72 -9.43
C VAL A 84 0.44 0.65 -10.52
N ALA A 85 0.52 1.07 -11.78
CA ALA A 85 0.63 0.18 -12.92
C ALA A 85 2.10 0.03 -13.36
N ARG A 86 2.55 -1.21 -13.55
CA ARG A 86 3.90 -1.55 -14.04
C ARG A 86 3.81 -2.41 -15.28
N ASN A 87 4.59 -2.09 -16.31
CA ASN A 87 4.68 -2.95 -17.49
C ASN A 87 5.51 -4.22 -17.19
N TRP A 88 5.53 -5.16 -18.14
CA TRP A 88 6.30 -6.40 -18.09
C TRP A 88 7.82 -6.23 -17.88
N ARG A 89 8.36 -5.02 -18.08
CA ARG A 89 9.78 -4.69 -17.79
C ARG A 89 9.99 -4.16 -16.37
N GLY A 90 8.92 -4.09 -15.57
CA GLY A 90 8.93 -3.56 -14.20
C GLY A 90 8.88 -2.03 -14.12
N THR A 91 8.81 -1.34 -15.26
CA THR A 91 8.74 0.12 -15.33
C THR A 91 7.35 0.58 -14.88
N VAL A 92 7.30 1.56 -13.97
CA VAL A 92 6.05 2.23 -13.60
C VAL A 92 5.56 3.06 -14.79
N VAL A 93 4.35 2.78 -15.24
CA VAL A 93 3.71 3.47 -16.36
C VAL A 93 2.51 4.33 -15.92
N LEU A 94 2.01 4.08 -14.71
CA LEU A 94 0.95 4.87 -14.07
C LEU A 94 1.12 4.84 -12.55
N ALA A 95 0.89 5.97 -11.90
CA ALA A 95 0.63 6.04 -10.47
C ALA A 95 -0.47 7.07 -10.23
N ARG A 96 -1.58 6.67 -9.60
CA ARG A 96 -2.68 7.58 -9.23
C ARG A 96 -3.12 7.31 -7.79
N SER A 97 -3.45 8.36 -7.06
CA SER A 97 -4.10 8.28 -5.75
C SER A 97 -5.39 9.09 -5.73
N LYS A 98 -6.33 8.73 -4.84
CA LYS A 98 -7.50 9.56 -4.53
C LYS A 98 -8.01 9.27 -3.12
N LYS A 99 -8.72 10.24 -2.55
CA LYS A 99 -9.51 10.04 -1.34
C LYS A 99 -10.84 9.37 -1.65
N VAL A 100 -11.31 8.59 -0.70
CA VAL A 100 -12.62 7.96 -0.69
C VAL A 100 -13.31 8.17 0.65
N ASN A 101 -14.62 8.36 0.62
CA ASN A 101 -15.43 8.69 1.80
C ASN A 101 -15.94 7.40 2.47
N THR A 102 -15.03 6.50 2.78
CA THR A 102 -15.30 5.31 3.58
C THR A 102 -14.25 5.18 4.68
N THR A 103 -14.64 4.63 5.81
CA THR A 103 -13.78 4.29 6.94
C THR A 103 -13.88 2.81 7.29
N ILE A 104 -14.40 1.98 6.38
CA ILE A 104 -14.51 0.54 6.55
C ILE A 104 -13.32 -0.13 5.84
N PRO A 105 -12.47 -0.90 6.54
CA PRO A 105 -11.23 -1.43 5.96
C PRO A 105 -11.48 -2.27 4.71
N LEU A 106 -12.44 -3.19 4.78
CA LEU A 106 -12.78 -4.05 3.64
C LEU A 106 -13.33 -3.27 2.46
N GLN A 107 -14.10 -2.20 2.72
CA GLN A 107 -14.66 -1.37 1.67
C GLN A 107 -13.57 -0.56 0.98
N VAL A 108 -12.59 -0.02 1.72
CA VAL A 108 -11.51 0.76 1.10
C VAL A 108 -10.66 -0.10 0.17
N GLU A 109 -10.34 -1.34 0.56
CA GLU A 109 -9.60 -2.28 -0.30
C GLU A 109 -10.41 -2.64 -1.56
N ALA A 110 -11.71 -2.91 -1.39
CA ALA A 110 -12.59 -3.19 -2.52
C ALA A 110 -12.70 -1.98 -3.49
N GLU A 111 -12.81 -0.77 -2.95
CA GLU A 111 -12.84 0.46 -3.76
C GLU A 111 -11.52 0.69 -4.52
N ALA A 112 -10.37 0.35 -3.93
CA ALA A 112 -9.08 0.41 -4.62
C ALA A 112 -9.05 -0.52 -5.84
N LEU A 113 -9.53 -1.76 -5.70
CA LEU A 113 -9.58 -2.74 -6.77
C LEU A 113 -10.58 -2.37 -7.88
N VAL A 114 -11.77 -1.90 -7.49
CA VAL A 114 -12.79 -1.39 -8.43
C VAL A 114 -12.25 -0.20 -9.20
N TRP A 115 -11.57 0.72 -8.52
CA TRP A 115 -10.99 1.88 -9.19
C TRP A 115 -9.87 1.50 -10.16
N ALA A 116 -9.00 0.56 -9.80
CA ALA A 116 -7.98 0.04 -10.70
C ALA A 116 -8.60 -0.61 -11.94
N SER A 117 -9.73 -1.33 -11.79
CA SER A 117 -10.48 -1.91 -12.91
C SER A 117 -11.03 -0.83 -13.86
N HIS A 118 -11.53 0.29 -13.34
CA HIS A 118 -11.94 1.43 -14.17
C HIS A 118 -10.75 2.06 -14.93
N LEU A 119 -9.58 2.16 -14.29
CA LEU A 119 -8.37 2.69 -14.94
C LEU A 119 -7.91 1.79 -16.09
N VAL A 120 -8.06 0.46 -15.98
CA VAL A 120 -7.76 -0.48 -17.07
C VAL A 120 -8.60 -0.16 -18.31
N VAL A 121 -9.91 0.08 -18.12
CA VAL A 121 -10.83 0.42 -19.20
C VAL A 121 -10.52 1.80 -19.78
N GLU A 122 -10.26 2.81 -18.93
CA GLU A 122 -9.88 4.17 -19.35
C GLU A 122 -8.63 4.17 -20.23
N LEU A 123 -7.64 3.33 -19.90
CA LEU A 123 -6.36 3.25 -20.60
C LEU A 123 -6.39 2.31 -21.82
N GLY A 124 -7.47 1.57 -22.05
CA GLY A 124 -7.57 0.60 -23.14
C GLY A 124 -6.54 -0.52 -23.06
N VAL A 125 -6.24 -1.03 -21.85
CA VAL A 125 -5.24 -2.09 -21.65
C VAL A 125 -5.90 -3.46 -21.70
N ASP A 126 -5.52 -4.28 -22.67
CA ASP A 126 -6.14 -5.60 -22.88
C ASP A 126 -5.58 -6.71 -21.97
N LYS A 127 -4.29 -6.65 -21.65
CA LYS A 127 -3.58 -7.71 -20.90
C LYS A 127 -3.17 -7.19 -19.53
N VAL A 128 -3.93 -7.57 -18.51
CA VAL A 128 -3.76 -7.08 -17.14
C VAL A 128 -3.63 -8.21 -16.13
N VAL A 129 -2.82 -7.98 -15.10
CA VAL A 129 -2.83 -8.74 -13.85
C VAL A 129 -2.93 -7.78 -12.68
N PHE A 130 -3.54 -8.22 -11.59
CA PHE A 130 -3.55 -7.50 -10.31
C PHE A 130 -2.57 -8.22 -9.36
#